data_AF-A0A928STE8-F1
#
_entry.id   AF-A0A928STE8-F1
#
_cell.length_a   1.000
_cell.length_b   1.000
_cell.length_c   1.000
_cell.angle_alpha   90.00
_cell.angle_beta   90.00
_cell.angle_gamma   90.00
#
_symmetry.space_group_name_H-M   'P 1'
#
loop_
_entity.id
_entity.type
_entity.pdbx_description
1 polymer ?
#
loop_
_entity_poly.entity_id
_entity_poly.type
_entity_poly.pdbx_seq_one_letter_code
_entity_poly.pdbx_strand_id
1 'polypeptide(L)'
;MRLAPRRLNANYRDDWSEASIESLRGGLAAAARVWADRVRDGAVVPVEPFHTKILSHLKGGTPCGSRCVLGNGELTVTPRGRLYPCPQMVGEDDSDEHVIGDLDDGVDFARAAELRAQKERNLETCASCELLERCQNQCGCRHVAAGGELGKITAVLCELEAASIEAADRVAEALVEERVPAFVDYYYRRPWRPAPGAALVQLSRRSS
;
A
#
# COMPACT_ATOMS: atom_id res chain seq x y z
N MET A 1 0.78 -23.50 -9.61
CA MET A 1 1.07 -22.20 -10.26
C MET A 1 0.58 -21.08 -9.34
N ARG A 2 1.44 -20.22 -8.80
CA ARG A 2 0.99 -19.05 -8.01
C ARG A 2 0.42 -18.03 -9.01
N LEU A 3 -0.89 -17.79 -8.97
CA LEU A 3 -1.49 -16.74 -9.78
C LEU A 3 -0.93 -15.39 -9.33
N ALA A 4 -0.45 -14.60 -10.29
CA ALA A 4 -0.03 -13.23 -10.00
C ALA A 4 -1.21 -12.44 -9.43
N PRO A 5 -0.98 -11.58 -8.43
CA PRO A 5 -2.05 -10.76 -7.85
C PRO A 5 -2.66 -9.88 -8.95
N ARG A 6 -4.00 -9.78 -8.96
CA ARG A 6 -4.70 -8.74 -9.71
C ARG A 6 -4.55 -7.42 -8.95
N ARG A 7 -4.45 -6.30 -9.65
CA ARG A 7 -4.23 -5.00 -9.02
C ARG A 7 -5.31 -4.02 -9.46
N LEU A 8 -5.93 -3.38 -8.48
CA LEU A 8 -6.74 -2.19 -8.64
C LEU A 8 -5.90 -1.04 -8.12
N ASN A 9 -5.37 -0.20 -9.02
CA ASN A 9 -4.55 0.93 -8.63
C ASN A 9 -5.29 2.22 -8.97
N ALA A 10 -5.36 3.14 -8.00
CA ALA A 10 -5.78 4.50 -8.25
C ALA A 10 -4.71 5.23 -9.08
N ASN A 11 -5.15 6.15 -9.94
CA ASN A 11 -4.25 7.13 -10.53
C ASN A 11 -3.98 8.23 -9.50
N TYR A 12 -2.84 8.14 -8.80
CA TYR A 12 -2.49 9.12 -7.77
C TYR A 12 -2.17 10.51 -8.31
N ARG A 13 -1.92 10.65 -9.62
CA ARG A 13 -1.63 11.93 -10.29
C ARG A 13 -2.87 12.61 -10.87
N ASP A 14 -4.03 12.00 -10.71
CA ASP A 14 -5.29 12.55 -11.21
C ASP A 14 -5.84 13.63 -10.30
N ASP A 15 -6.77 14.43 -10.83
CA ASP A 15 -7.52 15.38 -10.04
C ASP A 15 -8.66 14.67 -9.29
N TRP A 16 -8.50 14.57 -7.97
CA TRP A 16 -9.49 13.93 -7.10
C TRP A 16 -10.45 14.96 -6.50
N SER A 17 -11.72 14.83 -6.86
CA SER A 17 -12.84 15.56 -6.26
C SER A 17 -13.57 14.67 -5.26
N GLU A 18 -14.38 15.26 -4.39
CA GLU A 18 -15.26 14.49 -3.49
C GLU A 18 -16.15 13.49 -4.27
N ALA A 19 -16.66 13.89 -5.44
CA ALA A 19 -17.48 13.03 -6.28
C ALA A 19 -16.69 11.84 -6.85
N SER A 20 -15.44 12.03 -7.28
CA SER A 20 -14.63 10.91 -7.78
C SER A 20 -14.15 9.99 -6.66
N ILE A 21 -13.91 10.52 -5.45
CA ILE A 21 -13.64 9.73 -4.25
C ILE A 21 -14.86 8.85 -3.90
N GLU A 22 -16.07 9.39 -3.94
CA GLU A 22 -17.29 8.60 -3.68
C GLU A 22 -17.50 7.53 -4.77
N SER A 23 -17.28 7.88 -6.03
CA SER A 23 -17.33 6.90 -7.12
C SER A 23 -16.30 5.78 -6.93
N LEU A 24 -15.11 6.09 -6.44
CA LEU A 24 -14.10 5.09 -6.12
C LEU A 24 -14.55 4.19 -4.97
N ARG A 25 -15.12 4.74 -3.89
CA ARG A 25 -15.68 3.94 -2.77
C ARG A 25 -16.70 2.93 -3.29
N GLY A 26 -17.64 3.38 -4.12
CA GLY A 26 -18.61 2.50 -4.78
C GLY A 26 -17.96 1.43 -5.65
N GLY A 27 -16.96 1.81 -6.44
CA GLY A 27 -16.21 0.89 -7.30
C GLY A 27 -15.42 -0.17 -6.53
N LEU A 28 -14.71 0.23 -5.46
CA LEU A 28 -13.98 -0.67 -4.58
C LEU A 28 -14.94 -1.64 -3.87
N ALA A 29 -16.08 -1.16 -3.37
CA ALA A 29 -17.09 -2.02 -2.76
C ALA A 29 -17.65 -3.04 -3.76
N ALA A 30 -17.93 -2.62 -5.00
CA ALA A 30 -18.39 -3.53 -6.05
C ALA A 30 -17.34 -4.58 -6.42
N ALA A 31 -16.08 -4.15 -6.60
CA ALA A 31 -14.97 -5.06 -6.90
C ALA A 31 -14.70 -6.04 -5.76
N ALA A 32 -14.79 -5.60 -4.50
CA ALA A 32 -14.66 -6.43 -3.32
C ALA A 32 -15.76 -7.51 -3.25
N ARG A 33 -17.01 -7.16 -3.57
CA ARG A 33 -18.12 -8.13 -3.64
C ARG A 33 -17.87 -9.19 -4.71
N VAL A 34 -17.50 -8.78 -5.92
CA VAL A 34 -17.17 -9.72 -7.01
C VAL A 34 -16.03 -10.63 -6.58
N TRP A 35 -15.00 -10.10 -5.93
CA TRP A 35 -13.92 -10.91 -5.39
C TRP A 35 -14.40 -11.92 -4.34
N ALA A 36 -15.26 -11.50 -3.41
CA ALA A 36 -15.83 -12.37 -2.38
C ALA A 36 -16.66 -13.52 -2.97
N ASP A 37 -17.46 -13.24 -4.00
CA ASP A 37 -18.24 -14.28 -4.70
C ASP A 37 -17.32 -15.33 -5.33
N ARG A 38 -16.22 -14.91 -5.96
CA ARG A 38 -15.22 -15.86 -6.49
C ARG A 38 -14.55 -16.69 -5.39
N VAL A 39 -14.32 -16.10 -4.22
CA VAL A 39 -13.78 -16.82 -3.05
C VAL A 39 -14.79 -17.85 -2.54
N ARG A 40 -16.09 -17.53 -2.50
CA ARG A 40 -17.17 -18.48 -2.18
C ARG A 40 -17.20 -19.65 -3.16
N ASP A 41 -16.96 -19.40 -4.44
CA ASP A 41 -16.83 -20.43 -5.48
C ASP A 41 -15.52 -21.25 -5.39
N GLY A 42 -14.69 -21.03 -4.36
CA GLY A 42 -13.43 -21.74 -4.15
C GLY A 42 -12.23 -21.14 -4.88
N ALA A 43 -12.40 -20.05 -5.62
CA ALA A 43 -11.35 -19.42 -6.43
C ALA A 43 -10.72 -18.22 -5.70
N VAL A 44 -9.69 -18.49 -4.87
CA VAL A 44 -8.94 -17.41 -4.20
C VAL A 44 -7.83 -16.86 -5.11
N VAL A 45 -8.08 -15.68 -5.67
CA VAL A 45 -7.06 -14.87 -6.35
C VAL A 45 -6.76 -13.64 -5.51
N PRO A 46 -5.49 -13.35 -5.17
CA PRO A 46 -5.15 -12.12 -4.47
C PRO A 46 -5.47 -10.90 -5.34
N VAL A 47 -6.22 -9.95 -4.78
CA VAL A 47 -6.55 -8.67 -5.42
C VAL A 47 -6.03 -7.55 -4.54
N GLU A 48 -5.09 -6.75 -5.04
CA GLU A 48 -4.67 -5.52 -4.37
C GLU A 48 -5.67 -4.40 -4.64
N PRO A 49 -6.01 -3.55 -3.65
CA PRO A 49 -5.40 -3.49 -2.32
C PRO A 49 -5.99 -4.44 -1.27
N PHE A 50 -7.11 -5.12 -1.55
CA PHE A 50 -7.84 -5.92 -0.55
C PHE A 50 -6.96 -6.96 0.16
N HIS A 51 -6.15 -7.67 -0.61
CA HIS A 51 -5.22 -8.68 -0.10
C HIS A 51 -4.26 -8.09 0.94
N THR A 52 -3.59 -6.99 0.62
CA THR A 52 -2.68 -6.33 1.56
C THR A 52 -3.42 -5.79 2.78
N LYS A 53 -4.64 -5.26 2.64
CA LYS A 53 -5.41 -4.75 3.81
C LYS A 53 -5.79 -5.88 4.76
N ILE A 54 -6.29 -7.00 4.23
CA ILE A 54 -6.57 -8.21 5.02
C ILE A 54 -5.30 -8.72 5.71
N LEU A 55 -4.18 -8.82 5.00
CA LEU A 55 -2.92 -9.28 5.60
C LEU A 55 -2.38 -8.31 6.66
N SER A 56 -2.49 -7.00 6.43
CA SER A 56 -2.04 -6.00 7.41
C SER A 56 -2.85 -6.11 8.71
N HIS A 57 -4.15 -6.35 8.62
CA HIS A 57 -4.97 -6.66 9.79
C HIS A 57 -4.49 -7.94 10.48
N LEU A 58 -4.43 -9.04 9.73
CA LEU A 58 -4.08 -10.35 10.28
C LEU A 58 -2.70 -10.35 10.94
N LYS A 59 -1.75 -9.56 10.47
CA LYS A 59 -0.38 -9.51 11.01
C LYS A 59 -0.17 -8.45 12.10
N GLY A 60 -1.20 -7.70 12.49
CA GLY A 60 -1.03 -6.58 13.42
C GLY A 60 -0.16 -5.45 12.84
N GLY A 61 -0.31 -5.19 11.55
CA GLY A 61 0.36 -4.12 10.82
C GLY A 61 1.09 -4.56 9.55
N THR A 62 1.55 -3.57 8.78
CA THR A 62 2.36 -3.82 7.57
C THR A 62 3.78 -4.27 7.95
N PRO A 63 4.21 -5.50 7.60
CA PRO A 63 5.55 -5.99 7.91
C PRO A 63 6.64 -5.08 7.34
N CYS A 64 7.77 -4.97 8.04
CA CYS A 64 8.89 -4.10 7.65
C CYS A 64 9.34 -4.33 6.19
N GLY A 65 9.45 -5.58 5.74
CA GLY A 65 9.84 -5.92 4.36
C GLY A 65 8.78 -5.65 3.27
N SER A 66 7.59 -5.18 3.64
CA SER A 66 6.55 -4.75 2.69
C SER A 66 6.36 -3.23 2.66
N ARG A 67 7.14 -2.49 3.46
CA ARG A 67 7.14 -1.02 3.47
C ARG A 67 7.98 -0.50 2.32
N CYS A 68 7.68 0.71 1.84
CA CYS A 68 8.49 1.39 0.85
C CYS A 68 9.91 1.61 1.39
N VAL A 69 10.89 1.12 0.64
CA VAL A 69 12.31 1.17 0.99
C VAL A 69 13.06 2.28 0.27
N LEU A 70 12.36 3.33 -0.21
CA LEU A 70 12.88 4.45 -1.00
C LEU A 70 14.41 4.67 -0.86
N GLY A 71 15.17 4.40 -1.91
CA GLY A 71 16.63 4.61 -1.91
C GLY A 71 17.44 3.63 -1.04
N ASN A 72 16.86 2.50 -0.63
CA ASN A 72 17.50 1.44 0.13
C ASN A 72 17.11 0.06 -0.42
N GLY A 73 17.95 -0.52 -1.28
CA GLY A 73 17.69 -1.83 -1.91
C GLY A 73 16.92 -1.78 -3.23
N GLU A 74 16.53 -0.58 -3.69
CA GLU A 74 16.07 -0.32 -5.06
C GLU A 74 16.84 0.87 -5.66
N LEU A 75 17.14 0.80 -6.95
CA LEU A 75 17.84 1.84 -7.70
C LEU A 75 17.27 1.89 -9.12
N THR A 76 16.95 3.09 -9.60
CA THR A 76 16.52 3.32 -10.98
C THR A 76 17.60 4.10 -11.72
N VAL A 77 17.90 3.68 -12.95
CA VAL A 77 18.85 4.35 -13.84
C VAL A 77 18.08 4.90 -15.02
N THR A 78 18.20 6.21 -15.29
CA THR A 78 17.58 6.83 -16.46
C THR A 78 18.50 6.75 -17.68
N PRO A 79 17.98 6.96 -18.92
CA PRO A 79 18.81 7.02 -20.12
C PRO A 79 19.87 8.13 -20.09
N ARG A 80 19.69 9.16 -19.26
CA ARG A 80 20.68 10.23 -19.04
C ARG A 80 21.79 9.83 -18.07
N GLY A 81 21.77 8.60 -17.57
CA GLY A 81 22.72 8.11 -16.58
C GLY A 81 22.43 8.57 -15.15
N ARG A 82 21.25 9.15 -14.87
CA ARG A 82 20.91 9.63 -13.53
C ARG A 82 20.34 8.52 -12.68
N LEU A 83 20.60 8.57 -11.39
CA LEU A 83 20.16 7.60 -10.41
C LEU A 83 19.00 8.15 -9.58
N TYR A 84 17.91 7.39 -9.51
CA TYR A 84 16.72 7.72 -8.70
C TYR A 84 16.44 6.62 -7.67
N PRO A 85 15.89 6.99 -6.50
CA PRO A 85 15.59 6.07 -5.40
C PRO A 85 14.31 5.28 -5.62
N CYS A 86 13.51 5.61 -6.64
CA CYS A 86 12.26 4.94 -7.00
C CYS A 86 11.91 5.22 -8.47
N PRO A 87 11.49 4.21 -9.25
CA PRO A 87 11.18 4.42 -10.67
C PRO A 87 9.96 5.33 -10.90
N GLN A 88 9.06 5.42 -9.91
CA GLN A 88 7.88 6.28 -9.99
C GLN A 88 8.18 7.77 -9.76
N MET A 89 9.43 8.13 -9.45
CA MET A 89 9.86 9.50 -9.12
C MET A 89 10.76 10.14 -10.19
N VAL A 90 10.99 9.45 -11.32
CA VAL A 90 11.82 9.96 -12.43
C VAL A 90 11.13 11.13 -13.15
N GLY A 91 9.83 11.00 -13.47
CA GLY A 91 9.12 12.02 -14.25
C GLY A 91 9.71 12.21 -15.65
N GLU A 92 9.84 13.47 -16.07
CA GLU A 92 10.45 13.87 -17.36
C GLU A 92 11.99 13.90 -17.33
N ASP A 93 12.61 13.54 -16.19
CA ASP A 93 14.08 13.52 -16.00
C ASP A 93 14.76 14.88 -16.24
N ASP A 94 14.06 15.96 -15.91
CA ASP A 94 14.48 17.37 -16.08
C ASP A 94 14.71 18.11 -14.75
N SER A 95 14.48 17.44 -13.62
CA SER A 95 14.63 17.96 -12.26
C SER A 95 15.58 17.11 -11.43
N ASP A 96 16.34 17.77 -10.56
CA ASP A 96 17.32 17.19 -9.64
C ASP A 96 16.68 16.79 -8.30
N GLU A 97 15.41 17.13 -8.09
CA GLU A 97 14.72 17.05 -6.79
C GLU A 97 14.82 15.65 -6.17
N HIS A 98 14.73 14.59 -6.96
CA HIS A 98 14.74 13.21 -6.47
C HIS A 98 15.95 12.41 -6.93
N VAL A 99 16.96 13.07 -7.48
CA VAL A 99 18.20 12.42 -7.93
C VAL A 99 19.05 12.07 -6.72
N ILE A 100 19.65 10.88 -6.75
CA ILE A 100 20.56 10.34 -5.71
C ILE A 100 21.94 9.99 -6.27
N GLY A 101 22.31 10.58 -7.41
CA GLY A 101 23.59 10.38 -8.07
C GLY A 101 23.46 10.16 -9.58
N ASP A 102 24.54 9.70 -10.18
CA ASP A 102 24.64 9.38 -11.61
C ASP A 102 25.61 8.21 -11.85
N LEU A 103 25.75 7.78 -13.10
CA LEU A 103 26.61 6.64 -13.46
C LEU A 103 28.10 6.96 -13.41
N ASP A 104 28.49 8.23 -13.51
CA ASP A 104 29.90 8.64 -13.51
C ASP A 104 30.41 8.75 -12.07
N ASP A 105 29.64 9.38 -11.17
CA ASP A 105 29.99 9.62 -9.77
C ASP A 105 29.46 8.55 -8.79
N GLY A 106 28.50 7.73 -9.24
CA GLY A 106 27.87 6.69 -8.44
C GLY A 106 26.74 7.20 -7.54
N VAL A 107 26.39 6.41 -6.51
CA VAL A 107 25.29 6.72 -5.59
C VAL A 107 25.75 7.69 -4.50
N ASP A 108 25.06 8.83 -4.39
CA ASP A 108 25.13 9.70 -3.22
C ASP A 108 24.25 9.13 -2.09
N PHE A 109 24.90 8.39 -1.19
CA PHE A 109 24.25 7.79 -0.02
C PHE A 109 23.75 8.83 0.99
N ALA A 110 24.35 10.02 1.05
CA ALA A 110 23.90 11.09 1.94
C ALA A 110 22.57 11.66 1.42
N ARG A 111 22.48 11.92 0.11
CA ARG A 111 21.23 12.34 -0.54
C ARG A 111 20.13 11.28 -0.43
N ALA A 112 20.47 10.01 -0.60
CA ALA A 112 19.52 8.91 -0.38
C ALA A 112 19.04 8.81 1.08
N ALA A 113 19.89 9.13 2.07
CA ALA A 113 19.49 9.21 3.47
C ALA A 113 18.57 10.40 3.76
N GLU A 114 18.85 11.55 3.14
CA GLU A 114 18.03 12.76 3.27
C GLU A 114 16.61 12.54 2.74
N LEU A 115 16.46 11.99 1.52
CA LEU A 115 15.14 11.69 0.94
C LEU A 115 14.35 10.68 1.79
N ARG A 116 15.03 9.71 2.42
CA ARG A 116 14.40 8.81 3.38
C ARG A 116 13.90 9.54 4.61
N ALA A 117 14.70 10.41 5.21
CA ALA A 117 14.28 11.20 6.36
C ALA A 117 13.12 12.14 6.01
N GLN A 118 13.16 12.77 4.83
CA GLN A 118 12.07 13.59 4.32
C GLN A 118 10.77 12.78 4.15
N LYS A 119 10.84 11.57 3.59
CA LYS A 119 9.68 10.68 3.44
C LYS A 119 8.99 10.38 4.76
N GLU A 120 9.75 10.21 5.85
CA GLU A 120 9.24 9.90 7.20
C GLU A 120 8.51 11.06 7.89
N ARG A 121 8.54 12.29 7.32
CA ARG A 121 7.71 13.42 7.80
C ARG A 121 6.20 13.13 7.74
N ASN A 122 5.79 12.11 6.97
CA ASN A 122 4.41 11.65 6.94
C ASN A 122 3.87 11.28 8.34
N LEU A 123 4.76 10.84 9.24
CA LEU A 123 4.40 10.47 10.61
C LEU A 123 3.92 11.67 11.43
N GLU A 124 4.30 12.90 11.10
CA GLU A 124 3.78 14.11 11.76
C GLU A 124 2.25 14.22 11.58
N THR A 125 1.73 13.79 10.42
CA THR A 125 0.29 13.73 10.16
C THR A 125 -0.33 12.42 10.65
N CYS A 126 0.37 11.30 10.50
CA CYS A 126 -0.21 9.98 10.71
C CYS A 126 -0.09 9.43 12.14
N ALA A 127 0.72 10.01 13.02
CA ALA A 127 1.03 9.44 14.34
C ALA A 127 -0.21 9.16 15.22
N SER A 128 -1.25 9.98 15.11
CA SER A 128 -2.52 9.83 15.84
C SER A 128 -3.62 9.10 15.07
N CYS A 129 -3.33 8.63 13.85
CA CYS A 129 -4.34 7.99 13.00
C CYS A 129 -4.61 6.54 13.42
N GLU A 130 -5.87 6.20 13.68
CA GLU A 130 -6.30 4.85 14.04
C GLU A 130 -6.03 3.80 12.95
N LEU A 131 -5.89 4.24 11.69
CA LEU A 131 -5.61 3.38 10.55
C LEU A 131 -4.10 3.20 10.29
N LEU A 132 -3.22 3.82 11.08
CA LEU A 132 -1.77 3.89 10.83
C LEU A 132 -1.14 2.51 10.54
N GLU A 133 -1.50 1.49 11.32
CA GLU A 133 -0.92 0.14 11.18
C GLU A 133 -1.29 -0.54 9.86
N ARG A 134 -2.45 -0.18 9.29
CA ARG A 134 -3.07 -0.79 8.10
C ARG A 134 -2.91 0.04 6.83
N CYS A 135 -2.68 1.34 7.01
CA CYS A 135 -2.49 2.31 5.97
C CYS A 135 -1.09 2.20 5.34
N GLN A 136 -1.01 2.31 4.03
CA GLN A 136 0.25 2.35 3.29
C GLN A 136 0.76 3.79 3.09
N ASN A 137 0.66 4.62 4.14
CA ASN A 137 1.12 6.02 4.21
C ASN A 137 2.64 6.21 4.07
N GLN A 138 3.39 5.13 3.86
CA GLN A 138 4.85 5.14 3.86
C GLN A 138 5.43 5.24 2.44
N CYS A 139 4.58 5.24 1.42
CA CYS A 139 5.00 5.19 0.03
C CYS A 139 5.36 6.58 -0.51
N GLY A 140 6.66 6.89 -0.51
CA GLY A 140 7.17 8.21 -0.89
C GLY A 140 6.73 8.69 -2.27
N CYS A 141 6.72 7.80 -3.27
CA CYS A 141 6.29 8.18 -4.62
C CYS A 141 4.80 8.53 -4.69
N ARG A 142 3.95 8.04 -3.77
CA ARG A 142 2.55 8.46 -3.68
C ARG A 142 2.41 9.85 -3.04
N HIS A 143 3.28 10.22 -2.11
CA HIS A 143 3.30 11.57 -1.53
C HIS A 143 3.55 12.61 -2.64
N VAL A 144 4.57 12.34 -3.46
CA VAL A 144 4.91 13.16 -4.62
C VAL A 144 3.81 13.12 -5.67
N ALA A 145 3.29 11.94 -6.02
CA ALA A 145 2.28 11.81 -7.07
C ALA A 145 0.98 12.56 -6.74
N ALA A 146 0.51 12.51 -5.49
CA ALA A 146 -0.77 13.08 -5.09
C ALA A 146 -0.68 14.50 -4.52
N GLY A 147 0.49 14.91 -4.01
CA GLY A 147 0.65 16.19 -3.32
C GLY A 147 1.84 17.03 -3.80
N GLY A 148 2.63 16.52 -4.76
CA GLY A 148 3.82 17.18 -5.26
C GLY A 148 5.00 17.23 -4.29
N GLU A 149 4.86 16.72 -3.08
CA GLU A 149 5.85 16.90 -2.01
C GLU A 149 6.13 15.58 -1.28
N LEU A 150 7.41 15.18 -1.24
CA LEU A 150 7.83 14.01 -0.52
C LEU A 150 7.67 14.21 1.00
N GLY A 151 6.97 13.26 1.63
CA GLY A 151 6.71 13.25 3.07
C GLY A 151 5.39 13.89 3.47
N LYS A 152 4.66 14.50 2.53
CA LYS A 152 3.37 15.11 2.79
C LYS A 152 2.22 14.14 2.52
N ILE A 153 1.32 14.01 3.49
CA ILE A 153 0.10 13.22 3.35
C ILE A 153 -1.05 14.15 3.00
N THR A 154 -1.71 13.88 1.87
CA THR A 154 -2.88 14.62 1.42
C THR A 154 -4.18 13.95 1.87
N ALA A 155 -5.27 14.72 1.93
CA ALA A 155 -6.60 14.17 2.20
C ALA A 155 -6.98 13.07 1.19
N VAL A 156 -6.63 13.24 -0.08
CA VAL A 156 -6.83 12.24 -1.14
C VAL A 156 -6.17 10.91 -0.75
N LEU A 157 -4.90 10.91 -0.33
CA LEU A 157 -4.23 9.67 0.08
C LEU A 157 -4.95 9.00 1.26
N CYS A 158 -5.40 9.77 2.24
CA CYS A 158 -6.17 9.26 3.37
C CYS A 158 -7.49 8.62 2.91
N GLU A 159 -8.26 9.28 2.05
CA GLU A 159 -9.54 8.80 1.54
C GLU A 159 -9.39 7.51 0.72
N LEU A 160 -8.40 7.45 -0.17
CA LEU A 160 -8.10 6.26 -0.98
C LEU A 160 -7.76 5.04 -0.09
N GLU A 161 -6.93 5.25 0.93
CA GLU A 161 -6.50 4.20 1.85
C GLU A 161 -7.65 3.75 2.77
N ALA A 162 -8.43 4.69 3.30
CA ALA A 162 -9.61 4.41 4.12
C ALA A 162 -10.66 3.62 3.33
N ALA A 163 -10.98 4.05 2.10
CA ALA A 163 -11.91 3.34 1.22
C ALA A 163 -11.45 1.91 0.90
N SER A 164 -10.15 1.73 0.69
CA SER A 164 -9.55 0.41 0.43
C SER A 164 -9.62 -0.52 1.65
N ILE A 165 -9.36 0.02 2.84
CA ILE A 165 -9.47 -0.70 4.12
C ILE A 165 -10.92 -1.12 4.36
N GLU A 166 -11.86 -0.20 4.23
CA GLU A 166 -13.28 -0.43 4.46
C GLU A 166 -13.85 -1.51 3.52
N ALA A 167 -13.54 -1.41 2.23
CA ALA A 167 -14.00 -2.39 1.24
C ALA A 167 -13.44 -3.78 1.51
N ALA A 168 -12.18 -3.88 1.92
CA ALA A 168 -11.52 -5.15 2.24
C ALA A 168 -12.09 -5.80 3.50
N ASP A 169 -12.29 -5.01 4.58
CA ASP A 169 -12.78 -5.53 5.85
C ASP A 169 -14.20 -6.05 5.73
N ARG A 170 -15.08 -5.28 5.08
CA ARG A 170 -16.48 -5.65 4.91
C ARG A 170 -16.63 -7.05 4.31
N VAL A 171 -15.86 -7.37 3.27
CA VAL A 171 -15.94 -8.68 2.63
C VAL A 171 -15.15 -9.75 3.39
N ALA A 172 -14.03 -9.40 4.02
CA ALA A 172 -13.26 -10.33 4.82
C ALA A 172 -14.04 -10.80 6.05
N GLU A 173 -14.70 -9.90 6.76
CA GLU A 173 -15.57 -10.20 7.90
C GLU A 173 -16.71 -11.13 7.49
N ALA A 174 -17.40 -10.83 6.39
CA ALA A 174 -18.46 -11.70 5.86
C ALA A 174 -17.94 -13.11 5.53
N LEU A 175 -16.80 -13.22 4.84
CA LEU A 175 -16.21 -14.51 4.47
C LEU A 175 -15.74 -15.32 5.70
N VAL A 176 -15.31 -14.66 6.77
CA VAL A 176 -14.98 -15.29 8.06
C VAL A 176 -16.23 -15.77 8.77
N GLU A 177 -17.27 -14.93 8.85
CA GLU A 177 -18.54 -15.27 9.51
C GLU A 177 -19.23 -16.46 8.82
N GLU A 178 -19.22 -16.47 7.48
CA GLU A 178 -19.70 -17.57 6.64
C GLU A 178 -18.80 -18.82 6.71
N ARG A 179 -17.60 -18.71 7.30
CA ARG A 179 -16.57 -19.76 7.37
C ARG A 179 -16.22 -20.34 6.00
N VAL A 180 -16.12 -19.48 4.97
CA VAL A 180 -15.82 -19.91 3.60
C VAL A 180 -14.47 -20.66 3.56
N PRO A 181 -14.45 -21.97 3.24
CA PRO A 181 -13.25 -22.79 3.40
C PRO A 181 -12.05 -22.24 2.63
N ALA A 182 -12.27 -21.79 1.40
CA ALA A 182 -11.22 -21.25 0.55
C ALA A 182 -10.57 -20.00 1.15
N PHE A 183 -11.35 -19.10 1.77
CA PHE A 183 -10.84 -17.93 2.46
C PHE A 183 -10.00 -18.32 3.69
N VAL A 184 -10.55 -19.19 4.54
CA VAL A 184 -9.88 -19.65 5.77
C VAL A 184 -8.57 -20.37 5.44
N ASP A 185 -8.60 -21.26 4.46
CA ASP A 185 -7.43 -22.01 4.02
C ASP A 185 -6.34 -21.07 3.51
N TYR A 186 -6.72 -20.06 2.72
CA TYR A 186 -5.78 -19.13 2.12
C TYR A 186 -5.18 -18.17 3.14
N TYR A 187 -5.99 -17.53 3.99
CA TYR A 187 -5.55 -16.45 4.88
C TYR A 187 -5.14 -16.90 6.29
N TYR A 188 -5.67 -18.02 6.79
CA TYR A 188 -5.39 -18.48 8.16
C TYR A 188 -4.56 -19.76 8.23
N ARG A 189 -4.72 -20.70 7.28
CA ARG A 189 -4.01 -21.99 7.33
C ARG A 189 -2.70 -22.00 6.56
N ARG A 190 -2.53 -21.12 5.55
CA ARG A 190 -1.20 -20.93 4.96
C ARG A 190 -0.24 -20.36 6.01
N PRO A 191 1.04 -20.78 6.02
CA PRO A 191 2.03 -20.26 6.93
C PRO A 191 2.38 -18.81 6.54
N TRP A 192 1.58 -17.86 7.01
CA TRP A 192 1.93 -16.45 7.01
C TRP A 192 2.83 -16.21 8.22
N ARG A 193 4.12 -15.97 8.01
CA ARG A 193 5.01 -15.60 9.11
C ARG A 193 4.73 -14.14 9.51
N PRO A 194 4.26 -13.87 10.74
CA PRO A 194 4.19 -12.50 11.23
C PRO A 194 5.60 -11.91 11.35
N ALA A 195 5.71 -10.58 11.38
CA ALA A 195 6.98 -9.94 11.68
C ALA A 195 7.45 -10.37 13.10
N PRO A 196 8.76 -10.44 13.37
CA PRO A 196 9.26 -10.73 14.71
C PRO A 196 8.60 -9.79 15.74
N GLY A 197 7.92 -10.36 16.74
CA GLY A 197 7.19 -9.60 17.77
C GLY A 197 5.70 -9.33 17.48
N ALA A 198 5.18 -9.67 16.31
CA ALA A 198 3.76 -9.51 15.98
C ALA A 198 2.96 -10.82 16.16
N ALA A 199 1.75 -10.73 16.70
CA ALA A 199 0.80 -11.83 16.80
C ALA A 199 -0.24 -11.77 15.66
N LEU A 200 -0.80 -12.93 15.26
CA LEU A 200 -1.92 -12.91 14.32
C LEU A 200 -3.18 -12.37 15.02
N VAL A 201 -3.70 -11.24 14.55
CA VAL A 201 -4.90 -10.60 15.13
C VAL A 201 -6.16 -11.16 14.45
N GLN A 202 -7.21 -11.45 15.24
CA GLN A 202 -8.50 -11.90 14.71
C GLN A 202 -9.20 -10.78 13.94
N LEU A 203 -9.82 -11.10 12.80
CA LEU A 203 -10.62 -10.15 12.02
C LEU A 203 -11.89 -9.72 12.76
N SER A 204 -12.52 -10.61 13.52
CA SER A 204 -13.75 -10.27 14.24
C SER A 204 -13.46 -9.41 15.47
N ARG A 205 -13.82 -8.12 15.41
CA ARG A 205 -14.12 -7.34 16.62
C ARG A 205 -15.46 -7.83 17.20
N ARG A 206 -15.45 -8.95 17.92
CA ARG A 206 -16.44 -9.16 18.98
C ARG A 206 -15.72 -8.95 20.30
N SER A 207 -15.79 -7.72 20.79
CA SER A 207 -15.82 -7.45 22.22
C SER A 207 -16.94 -8.31 22.78
N SER A 208 -16.61 -9.21 23.71
CA SER A 208 -17.54 -9.61 24.76
C SER A 208 -18.07 -8.38 25.48
#